data_AF-A0ABD5MXD3-F1
#
_entry.id   AF-A0ABD5MXD3-F1
#
_cell.length_a   1.000
_cell.length_b   1.000
_cell.length_c   1.000
_cell.angle_alpha   90.00
_cell.angle_beta   90.00
_cell.angle_gamma   90.00
#
_symmetry.space_group_name_H-M   'P 1'
#
loop_
_entity.id
_entity.type
_entity.pdbx_description
1 polymer ?
#
loop_
_entity_poly.entity_id
_entity_poly.type
_entity_poly.pdbx_seq_one_letter_code
_entity_poly.pdbx_strand_id
1 'polypeptide(L)'
;MEQKHSNYFEGILQLRNPNKEVINYINNKANDQISKIKDVKGGIDFYFISQKVLKAFGPKLQRRFGGEVITSAKIHTRDRMSGKELYRVNLLFRIPFFKVGDIIEIKGNLYKVSQIGKNVSAKDLDTGKKSTFRYRDLPK
;
A
#
# COMPACT_ATOMS: atom_id res chain seq x y z
N MET A 1 27.38 24.41 6.36
CA MET A 1 26.01 24.94 6.21
C MET A 1 25.06 23.76 6.19
N GLU A 2 24.39 23.48 7.31
CA GLU A 2 23.39 22.41 7.40
C GLU A 2 22.19 22.75 6.52
N GLN A 3 21.96 21.94 5.48
CA GLN A 3 20.70 21.97 4.75
C GLN A 3 19.60 21.48 5.69
N LYS A 4 18.82 22.40 6.25
CA LYS A 4 17.52 22.12 6.86
C LYS A 4 16.65 21.45 5.79
N HIS A 5 16.68 20.13 5.71
CA HIS A 5 15.76 19.37 4.89
C HIS A 5 14.34 19.72 5.35
N SER A 6 13.58 20.36 4.47
CA SER A 6 12.18 20.66 4.70
C SER A 6 11.46 19.35 5.04
N ASN A 7 10.98 19.22 6.28
CA ASN A 7 10.08 18.12 6.72
C ASN A 7 8.70 18.20 6.02
N TYR A 8 8.59 18.92 4.90
CA TYR A 8 7.37 19.05 4.14
C TYR A 8 7.01 17.71 3.47
N PHE A 9 5.74 17.37 3.56
CA PHE A 9 5.15 16.23 2.87
C PHE A 9 3.66 16.49 2.66
N GLU A 10 3.15 15.92 1.58
CA GLU A 10 1.74 15.94 1.19
C GLU A 10 1.08 14.58 1.33
N GLY A 11 1.87 13.51 1.46
CA GLY A 11 1.32 12.19 1.68
C GLY A 11 2.24 11.22 2.41
N ILE A 12 1.66 10.12 2.87
CA ILE A 12 2.35 9.06 3.59
C ILE A 12 2.00 7.73 2.92
N LEU A 13 3.01 7.02 2.41
CA LEU A 13 2.91 5.61 2.05
C LEU A 13 3.19 4.79 3.32
N GLN A 14 2.15 4.12 3.82
CA GLN A 14 2.23 3.24 4.97
C GLN A 14 2.41 1.80 4.48
N LEU A 15 3.65 1.32 4.46
CA LEU A 15 3.95 -0.07 4.12
C LEU A 15 3.74 -0.94 5.36
N ARG A 16 2.93 -1.99 5.26
CA ARG A 16 2.71 -2.98 6.33
C ARG A 16 3.07 -4.38 5.86
N ASN A 17 3.58 -5.18 6.78
CA ASN A 17 4.21 -6.48 6.51
C ASN A 17 5.37 -6.36 5.51
N PRO A 18 6.34 -5.46 5.76
CA PRO A 18 7.34 -5.10 4.78
C PRO A 18 8.21 -6.31 4.40
N ASN A 19 8.49 -6.45 3.11
CA ASN A 19 9.52 -7.35 2.60
C ASN A 19 10.60 -6.55 1.87
N LYS A 20 11.82 -7.11 1.79
CA LYS A 20 12.98 -6.43 1.19
C LYS A 20 12.75 -6.04 -0.26
N GLU A 21 12.04 -6.85 -1.03
CA GLU A 21 11.77 -6.61 -2.45
C GLU A 21 10.94 -5.34 -2.67
N VAL A 22 9.85 -5.18 -1.91
CA VAL A 22 8.97 -4.01 -1.97
C VAL A 22 9.69 -2.76 -1.49
N ILE A 23 10.46 -2.85 -0.40
CA ILE A 23 11.27 -1.73 0.10
C ILE A 23 12.26 -1.25 -0.97
N ASN A 24 13.01 -2.18 -1.57
CA ASN A 24 13.97 -1.86 -2.61
C ASN A 24 13.28 -1.22 -3.82
N TYR A 25 12.10 -1.71 -4.21
CA TYR A 25 11.34 -1.11 -5.30
C TYR A 25 10.87 0.32 -4.98
N ILE A 26 10.39 0.57 -3.75
CA ILE A 26 10.00 1.91 -3.30
C ILE A 26 11.19 2.87 -3.39
N ASN A 27 12.32 2.49 -2.78
CA ASN A 27 13.53 3.31 -2.80
C ASN A 27 14.00 3.57 -4.23
N ASN A 28 14.10 2.53 -5.08
CA ASN A 28 14.58 2.71 -6.45
C ASN A 28 13.67 3.55 -7.35
N LYS A 29 12.37 3.65 -7.07
CA LYS A 29 11.39 4.31 -7.95
C LYS A 29 10.83 5.62 -7.42
N ALA A 30 11.04 5.94 -6.15
CA ALA A 30 10.45 7.11 -5.52
C ALA A 30 11.39 7.84 -4.56
N ASN A 31 12.69 7.52 -4.51
CA ASN A 31 13.64 8.15 -3.58
C ASN A 31 13.62 9.69 -3.65
N ASP A 32 13.57 10.26 -4.86
CA ASP A 32 13.50 11.70 -5.11
C ASP A 32 12.19 12.36 -4.62
N GLN A 33 11.20 11.55 -4.30
CA GLN A 33 9.88 11.98 -3.84
C GLN A 33 9.70 11.77 -2.33
N ILE A 34 10.66 11.14 -1.65
CA ILE A 34 10.57 10.80 -0.23
C ILE A 34 11.38 11.81 0.59
N SER A 35 10.70 12.60 1.43
CA SER A 35 11.36 13.57 2.32
C SER A 35 11.76 12.96 3.67
N LYS A 36 11.11 11.88 4.08
CA LYS A 36 11.36 11.21 5.36
C LYS A 36 10.95 9.74 5.31
N ILE A 37 11.70 8.89 6.00
CA ILE A 37 11.34 7.49 6.26
C ILE A 37 11.26 7.30 7.77
N LYS A 38 10.25 6.57 8.24
CA LYS A 38 10.07 6.26 9.67
C LYS A 38 9.66 4.80 9.85
N ASP A 39 10.44 4.06 10.62
CA ASP A 39 10.04 2.74 11.08
C ASP A 39 8.92 2.83 12.11
N VAL A 40 7.94 1.94 11.98
CA VAL A 40 6.78 1.85 12.87
C VAL A 40 6.52 0.39 13.24
N LYS A 41 5.74 0.16 14.29
CA LYS A 41 5.37 -1.22 14.67
C LYS A 41 4.65 -1.90 13.50
N GLY A 42 5.23 -2.98 12.98
CA GLY A 42 4.68 -3.77 11.87
C GLY A 42 4.82 -3.14 10.48
N GLY A 43 5.66 -2.12 10.29
CA GLY A 43 5.78 -1.46 8.99
C GLY A 43 6.78 -0.33 8.89
N ILE A 44 6.72 0.36 7.75
CA ILE A 44 7.55 1.53 7.44
C ILE A 44 6.64 2.59 6.83
N ASP A 45 6.78 3.82 7.28
CA ASP A 45 6.08 4.98 6.73
C ASP A 45 7.07 5.81 5.89
N PHE A 46 6.76 5.98 4.60
CA PHE A 46 7.50 6.83 3.67
C PHE A 46 6.71 8.11 3.43
N TYR A 47 7.30 9.26 3.73
CA TYR A 47 6.68 10.56 3.60
C TYR A 47 6.99 11.15 2.22
N PHE A 48 5.94 11.37 1.42
CA PHE A 48 6.02 11.86 0.05
C PHE A 48 5.82 13.37 -0.04
N ILE A 49 6.69 14.04 -0.78
CA ILE A 49 6.57 15.49 -1.06
C ILE A 49 5.37 15.83 -1.94
N SER A 50 4.91 14.89 -2.78
CA SER A 50 3.79 15.08 -3.70
C SER A 50 2.70 14.03 -3.50
N GLN A 51 1.49 14.48 -3.17
CA GLN A 51 0.34 13.55 -3.08
C GLN A 51 -0.06 12.96 -4.44
N LYS A 52 0.23 13.68 -5.55
CA LYS A 52 -0.07 13.21 -6.91
C LYS A 52 0.78 11.99 -7.25
N VAL A 53 2.08 12.06 -6.95
CA VAL A 53 2.99 10.94 -7.13
C VAL A 53 2.56 9.76 -6.28
N LEU A 54 2.27 9.98 -4.99
CA LEU A 54 1.85 8.92 -4.07
C LEU A 54 0.60 8.18 -4.59
N LYS A 55 -0.44 8.92 -5.01
CA LYS A 55 -1.68 8.35 -5.56
C LYS A 55 -1.41 7.50 -6.82
N ALA A 56 -0.49 7.94 -7.68
CA ALA A 56 -0.10 7.17 -8.86
C ALA A 56 0.79 5.95 -8.52
N PHE A 57 1.48 5.98 -7.39
CA PHE A 57 2.42 4.94 -6.98
C PHE A 57 1.74 3.72 -6.36
N GLY A 58 0.70 3.91 -5.54
CA GLY A 58 -0.04 2.80 -4.90
C GLY A 58 -0.54 1.72 -5.88
N PRO A 59 -1.25 2.06 -6.97
CA PRO A 59 -1.67 1.08 -7.96
C PRO A 59 -0.51 0.36 -8.66
N LYS A 60 0.68 0.99 -8.78
CA LYS A 60 1.88 0.34 -9.33
C LYS A 60 2.41 -0.72 -8.36
N LEU A 61 2.43 -0.42 -7.07
CA LEU A 61 2.76 -1.41 -6.02
C LEU A 61 1.80 -2.59 -6.08
N GLN A 62 0.49 -2.32 -6.12
CA GLN A 62 -0.52 -3.36 -6.14
C GLN A 62 -0.43 -4.26 -7.38
N ARG A 63 -0.20 -3.69 -8.56
CA ARG A 63 -0.03 -4.47 -9.78
C ARG A 63 1.20 -5.35 -9.76
N ARG A 64 2.28 -4.90 -9.12
CA ARG A 64 3.57 -5.61 -9.12
C ARG A 64 3.64 -6.67 -8.03
N PHE A 65 3.13 -6.37 -6.84
CA PHE A 65 3.33 -7.19 -5.64
C PHE A 65 2.03 -7.76 -5.07
N GLY A 66 0.88 -7.46 -5.69
CA GLY A 66 -0.42 -7.71 -5.07
C GLY A 66 -0.63 -6.81 -3.86
N GLY A 67 -1.41 -7.29 -2.90
CA GLY A 67 -1.69 -6.60 -1.65
C GLY A 67 -2.84 -5.61 -1.67
N GLU A 68 -3.20 -5.18 -0.47
CA GLU A 68 -4.28 -4.24 -0.23
C GLU A 68 -3.76 -2.81 -0.34
N VAL A 69 -4.40 -1.99 -1.17
CA VAL A 69 -4.21 -0.53 -1.20
C VAL A 69 -5.45 0.14 -0.65
N ILE A 70 -5.29 0.93 0.41
CA ILE A 70 -6.33 1.80 0.95
C ILE A 70 -5.82 3.24 0.92
N THR A 71 -6.55 4.12 0.24
CA THR A 71 -6.21 5.54 0.18
C THR A 71 -7.24 6.34 0.96
N SER A 72 -6.78 7.28 1.79
CA SER A 72 -7.61 8.27 2.47
C SER A 72 -7.00 9.65 2.33
N ALA A 73 -7.83 10.70 2.29
CA ALA A 73 -7.38 12.08 2.27
C ALA A 73 -8.02 12.82 3.46
N LYS A 74 -7.26 13.67 4.12
CA LYS A 74 -7.74 14.56 5.17
C LYS A 74 -7.32 15.99 4.87
N ILE A 75 -8.20 16.95 5.14
CA ILE A 75 -7.85 18.37 5.08
C ILE A 75 -6.78 18.61 6.15
N HIS A 76 -5.66 19.19 5.73
CA HIS A 76 -4.54 19.50 6.60
C HIS A 76 -4.55 20.97 7.03
N THR A 77 -4.76 21.88 6.09
CA THR A 77 -4.90 23.30 6.37
C THR A 77 -5.70 23.98 5.26
N ARG A 78 -6.15 25.21 5.51
CA ARG A 78 -6.77 26.06 4.51
C ARG A 78 -5.86 27.24 4.26
N ASP A 79 -5.49 27.44 3.00
CA ASP A 79 -4.74 28.61 2.57
C ASP A 79 -5.56 29.86 2.89
N ARG A 80 -5.02 30.74 3.73
CA ARG A 80 -5.75 31.91 4.26
C ARG A 80 -5.99 32.99 3.21
N MET A 81 -5.23 33.00 2.12
CA MET A 81 -5.32 34.03 1.07
C MET A 81 -6.22 33.59 -0.09
N SER A 82 -6.10 32.35 -0.53
CA SER A 82 -6.84 31.79 -1.66
C SER A 82 -8.05 30.94 -1.25
N GLY A 83 -8.19 30.63 0.05
CA GLY A 83 -9.27 29.79 0.58
C GLY A 83 -9.15 28.30 0.21
N LYS A 84 -8.09 27.89 -0.51
CA LYS A 84 -7.87 26.52 -0.98
C LYS A 84 -7.54 25.57 0.17
N GLU A 85 -8.16 24.40 0.18
CA GLU A 85 -7.86 23.35 1.15
C GLU A 85 -6.63 22.55 0.71
N LEU A 86 -5.62 22.50 1.58
CA LEU A 86 -4.45 21.65 1.41
C LEU A 86 -4.74 20.30 2.05
N TYR A 87 -4.73 19.25 1.24
CA TYR A 87 -5.01 17.87 1.68
C TYR A 87 -3.71 17.13 1.96
N ARG A 88 -3.72 16.29 3.01
CA ARG A 88 -2.73 15.23 3.23
C ARG A 88 -3.33 13.88 2.90
N VAL A 89 -2.57 13.05 2.19
CA VAL A 89 -3.03 11.73 1.71
C VAL A 89 -2.31 10.62 2.44
N ASN A 90 -3.05 9.70 3.04
CA ASN A 90 -2.50 8.45 3.55
C ASN A 90 -2.82 7.33 2.57
N LEU A 91 -1.79 6.61 2.14
CA LEU A 91 -1.90 5.42 1.32
C LEU A 91 -1.33 4.23 2.09
N LEU A 92 -2.21 3.36 2.57
CA LEU A 92 -1.83 2.10 3.18
C LEU A 92 -1.59 1.06 2.09
N PHE A 93 -0.44 0.40 2.15
CA PHE A 93 -0.13 -0.78 1.36
C PHE A 93 0.19 -1.95 2.28
N ARG A 94 -0.69 -2.96 2.33
CA ARG A 94 -0.49 -4.18 3.13
C ARG A 94 -0.13 -5.35 2.22
N ILE A 95 1.06 -5.91 2.44
CA ILE A 95 1.51 -7.13 1.76
C ILE A 95 0.75 -8.33 2.36
N PRO A 96 0.19 -9.24 1.53
CA PRO A 96 -0.48 -10.43 2.03
C PRO A 96 0.54 -11.41 2.65
N PHE A 97 0.11 -12.17 3.66
CA PHE A 97 0.94 -13.21 4.28
C PHE A 97 0.99 -14.52 3.50
N PHE A 98 0.27 -14.62 2.39
CA PHE A 98 0.19 -15.79 1.53
C PHE A 98 0.76 -15.49 0.14
N LYS A 99 1.16 -16.55 -0.55
CA LYS A 99 1.68 -16.57 -1.92
C LYS A 99 0.81 -17.44 -2.81
N VAL A 100 1.09 -17.41 -4.12
CA VAL A 100 0.50 -18.36 -5.06
C VAL A 100 0.93 -19.77 -4.67
N GLY A 101 -0.03 -20.69 -4.59
CA GLY A 101 0.17 -22.07 -4.15
C GLY A 101 -0.29 -22.35 -2.73
N ASP A 102 -0.37 -21.33 -1.87
CA ASP A 102 -0.78 -21.48 -0.47
C ASP A 102 -2.27 -21.83 -0.35
N ILE A 103 -2.64 -22.48 0.75
CA ILE A 103 -4.03 -22.74 1.12
C ILE A 103 -4.45 -21.69 2.14
N ILE A 104 -5.57 -21.02 1.87
CA ILE A 104 -6.16 -20.01 2.73
C ILE A 104 -7.60 -20.39 3.08
N GLU A 105 -8.03 -20.09 4.30
CA GLU A 105 -9.41 -20.29 4.73
C GLU A 105 -10.20 -19.00 4.54
N ILE A 106 -11.36 -19.10 3.90
CA ILE A 106 -12.28 -17.98 3.70
C ILE A 106 -13.69 -18.45 4.10
N LYS A 107 -14.21 -17.90 5.19
CA LYS A 107 -15.55 -18.22 5.73
C LYS A 107 -15.79 -19.74 5.94
N GLY A 108 -14.79 -20.46 6.44
CA GLY A 108 -14.87 -21.90 6.71
C GLY A 108 -14.50 -22.81 5.54
N ASN A 109 -14.33 -22.28 4.32
CA ASN A 109 -13.94 -23.07 3.16
C ASN A 109 -12.45 -22.86 2.82
N LEU A 110 -11.77 -23.93 2.41
CA LEU A 110 -10.37 -23.89 2.03
C LEU A 110 -10.20 -23.60 0.54
N TYR A 111 -9.31 -22.66 0.22
CA TYR A 111 -8.99 -22.26 -1.14
C TYR A 111 -7.49 -22.32 -1.38
N LYS A 112 -7.08 -22.89 -2.51
CA LYS A 112 -5.69 -22.81 -2.99
C LYS A 112 -5.49 -21.56 -3.85
N VAL A 113 -4.60 -20.68 -3.43
CA VAL A 113 -4.29 -19.44 -4.14
C VAL A 113 -3.67 -19.76 -5.51
N SER A 114 -4.30 -19.26 -6.57
CA SER A 114 -3.85 -19.46 -7.95
C SER A 114 -3.21 -18.22 -8.56
N GLN A 115 -3.61 -17.01 -8.13
CA GLN A 115 -3.10 -15.75 -8.67
C GLN A 115 -3.24 -14.64 -7.64
N ILE A 116 -2.24 -13.76 -7.58
CA ILE A 116 -2.21 -12.56 -6.74
C ILE A 116 -2.00 -11.34 -7.64
N GLY A 117 -2.88 -10.34 -7.51
CA GLY A 117 -2.79 -9.07 -8.23
C GLY A 117 -3.63 -8.00 -7.53
N LYS A 118 -4.43 -7.23 -8.28
CA LYS A 118 -5.42 -6.31 -7.67
C LYS A 118 -6.46 -7.05 -6.81
N ASN A 119 -6.82 -8.25 -7.23
CA ASN A 119 -7.62 -9.21 -6.47
C ASN A 119 -6.84 -10.53 -6.35
N VAL A 120 -7.32 -11.44 -5.52
CA VAL A 120 -6.74 -12.78 -5.36
C VAL A 120 -7.69 -13.79 -5.96
N SER A 121 -7.20 -14.60 -6.89
CA SER A 121 -7.95 -15.72 -7.45
C SER A 121 -7.52 -17.01 -6.77
N ALA A 122 -8.47 -17.78 -6.27
CA ALA A 122 -8.18 -19.04 -5.59
C ALA A 122 -9.18 -20.13 -6.02
N LYS A 123 -8.73 -21.39 -5.98
CA LYS A 123 -9.53 -22.56 -6.32
C LYS A 123 -10.06 -23.17 -5.03
N ASP A 124 -11.37 -23.29 -4.93
CA ASP A 124 -12.06 -24.01 -3.86
C ASP A 124 -11.60 -25.47 -3.84
N LEU A 125 -11.16 -25.96 -2.68
CA LEU A 125 -10.62 -27.32 -2.57
C LEU A 125 -11.72 -28.39 -2.59
N ASP A 126 -12.94 -28.06 -2.22
CA ASP A 126 -14.06 -29.02 -2.17
C ASP A 126 -14.76 -29.12 -3.52
N THR A 127 -15.10 -27.96 -4.12
CA THR A 127 -15.87 -27.92 -5.37
C THR A 127 -15.00 -27.80 -6.62
N GLY A 128 -13.72 -27.47 -6.46
CA GLY A 128 -12.79 -27.20 -7.56
C GLY A 128 -13.06 -25.91 -8.33
N LYS A 129 -14.08 -25.12 -7.95
CA LYS A 129 -14.44 -23.87 -8.62
C LYS A 129 -13.42 -22.77 -8.34
N LYS A 130 -13.15 -21.92 -9.34
CA LYS A 130 -12.32 -20.72 -9.16
C LYS A 130 -13.18 -19.56 -8.67
N SER A 131 -12.69 -18.83 -7.67
CA SER A 131 -13.32 -17.63 -7.12
C SER A 131 -12.30 -16.51 -7.02
N THR A 132 -12.78 -15.27 -7.08
CA THR A 132 -11.97 -14.05 -6.96
C THR A 132 -12.37 -13.28 -5.71
N PHE A 133 -11.39 -12.91 -4.89
CA PHE A 133 -11.57 -12.26 -3.60
C PHE A 133 -10.84 -10.92 -3.55
N ARG A 134 -11.41 -9.96 -2.80
CA ARG A 134 -10.73 -8.71 -2.46
C ARG A 134 -9.92 -8.92 -1.19
N TYR A 135 -8.79 -8.23 -1.04
CA TYR A 135 -7.91 -8.37 0.13
C TYR A 135 -8.60 -8.12 1.48
N ARG A 136 -9.59 -7.22 1.53
CA ARG A 136 -10.40 -6.96 2.73
C ARG A 136 -11.17 -8.18 3.24
N ASP A 137 -11.43 -9.15 2.38
CA ASP A 137 -12.21 -10.35 2.67
C ASP A 137 -11.30 -11.58 2.90
N LEU A 138 -9.98 -11.39 2.86
CA LEU A 138 -8.97 -12.43 3.04
C LEU A 138 -8.42 -12.43 4.47
N PRO A 139 -7.85 -13.56 4.94
CA PRO A 139 -7.14 -13.61 6.21
C PRO A 139 -6.00 -12.57 6.22
N LYS A 140 -5.87 -11.90 7.38
CA LYS A 140 -4.96 -10.75 7.59
C LYS A 140 -3.71 -11.12 8.33
#